data_AF-A0A841TYD2-F1
#
_entry.id   AF-A0A841TYD2-F1
#
_cell.length_a   1.000
_cell.length_b   1.000
_cell.length_c   1.000
_cell.angle_alpha   90.00
_cell.angle_beta   90.00
_cell.angle_gamma   90.00
#
_symmetry.space_group_name_H-M   'P 1'
#
loop_
_entity.id
_entity.type
_entity.pdbx_description
1 polymer ?
#
loop_
_entity_poly.entity_id
_entity_poly.type
_entity_poly.pdbx_seq_one_letter_code
_entity_poly.pdbx_strand_id
1 'polypeptide(L)' 'MPLLSDEMLLEAYLHAQRLQLERDFIYMLKAEIVRRNLLPPDEQAG' A
#
# COMPACT_ATOMS: atom_id res chain seq x y z
N MET A 1 -3.41 -6.18 -7.80
CA MET A 1 -4.52 -5.25 -8.13
C MET A 1 -4.16 -4.41 -9.35
N PRO A 2 -4.30 -4.91 -10.58
CA PRO A 2 -3.75 -4.25 -11.77
C PRO A 2 -4.45 -2.94 -12.18
N LEU A 3 -5.63 -2.65 -11.62
CA LEU A 3 -6.46 -1.50 -12.01
C LEU A 3 -6.14 -0.20 -11.26
N LEU A 4 -5.43 -0.28 -10.13
CA LEU A 4 -5.00 0.92 -9.41
C LEU A 4 -3.75 1.50 -10.07
N SER A 5 -3.73 2.82 -10.28
CA SER A 5 -2.48 3.54 -10.50
C SER A 5 -1.58 3.41 -9.27
N ASP A 6 -0.29 3.67 -9.44
CA ASP A 6 0.67 3.57 -8.35
C ASP A 6 0.36 4.56 -7.20
N GLU A 7 -0.09 5.77 -7.54
CA GLU A 7 -0.55 6.78 -6.58
C GLU A 7 -1.75 6.28 -5.76
N MET A 8 -2.80 5.79 -6.43
CA MET A 8 -3.99 5.26 -5.75
C MET A 8 -3.67 4.04 -4.87
N LEU A 9 -2.72 3.21 -5.28
CA LEU A 9 -2.28 2.05 -4.50
C LEU A 9 -1.59 2.48 -3.20
N LEU A 10 -0.70 3.48 -3.26
CA LEU A 10 -0.02 4.02 -2.10
C LEU A 10 -0.99 4.73 -1.14
N GLU A 11 -1.91 5.54 -1.68
CA GLU A 11 -2.96 6.19 -0.89
C GLU A 11 -3.89 5.18 -0.21
N ALA A 12 -4.31 4.14 -0.94
CA ALA A 12 -5.15 3.09 -0.40
C ALA A 12 -4.46 2.35 0.77
N TYR A 13 -3.16 2.06 0.65
CA TYR A 13 -2.38 1.43 1.72
C TYR A 13 -2.31 2.31 2.98
N LEU A 14 -1.98 3.59 2.82
CA LEU A 14 -1.92 4.57 3.91
C LEU A 14 -3.29 4.72 4.61
N HIS A 15 -4.36 4.83 3.83
CA HIS A 15 -5.71 4.95 4.37
C HIS A 15 -6.16 3.67 5.07
N ALA A 16 -5.84 2.49 4.52
CA ALA A 16 -6.15 1.21 5.14
C ALA A 16 -5.46 1.05 6.50
N GLN A 17 -4.19 1.47 6.62
CA GLN A 17 -3.47 1.52 7.89
C GLN A 17 -4.14 2.49 8.87
N ARG A 18 -4.43 3.72 8.44
CA ARG A 18 -5.04 4.77 9.30
C ARG A 18 -6.40 4.36 9.84
N LEU A 19 -7.21 3.69 9.02
CA LEU A 19 -8.55 3.22 9.37
C LEU A 19 -8.55 1.87 10.11
N GLN A 20 -7.38 1.27 10.31
CA GLN A 20 -7.23 -0.06 10.95
C GLN A 20 -8.10 -1.12 10.27
N LEU A 21 -8.09 -1.14 8.93
CA LEU A 21 -8.79 -2.17 8.17
C LEU A 21 -8.17 -3.56 8.41
N GLU A 22 -8.83 -4.59 7.89
CA GLU A 22 -8.38 -5.97 8.07
C GLU A 22 -6.92 -6.16 7.64
N ARG A 23 -6.18 -6.90 8.47
CA ARG A 23 -4.74 -7.10 8.28
C ARG A 23 -4.41 -7.73 6.93
N ASP A 24 -5.26 -8.65 6.46
CA ASP A 24 -5.07 -9.34 5.19
C ASP A 24 -5.26 -8.40 4.00
N PHE A 25 -6.16 -7.43 4.11
CA PHE A 25 -6.34 -6.38 3.11
C PHE A 25 -5.11 -5.47 3.04
N ILE A 26 -4.60 -5.03 4.20
CA ILE A 26 -3.38 -4.23 4.30
C ILE A 26 -2.18 -4.99 3.72
N TYR A 27 -2.07 -6.29 4.03
CA TYR A 27 -1.00 -7.15 3.51
C TYR A 27 -1.07 -7.29 1.99
N MET A 28 -2.27 -7.48 1.43
CA MET A 28 -2.46 -7.56 -0.02
C MET A 28 -2.00 -6.26 -0.73
N LEU A 29 -2.34 -5.09 -0.18
CA LEU A 29 -1.88 -3.81 -0.73
C LEU A 29 -0.35 -3.69 -0.65
N LYS A 30 0.25 -4.03 0.50
CA LYS A 30 1.71 -4.03 0.69
C LYS A 30 2.41 -4.96 -0.30
N ALA A 31 1.88 -6.17 -0.51
CA ALA A 31 2.44 -7.13 -1.45
C ALA A 31 2.44 -6.60 -2.88
N GLU A 32 1.38 -5.90 -3.30
CA GLU A 32 1.33 -5.28 -4.62
C GLU A 32 2.30 -4.09 -4.75
N ILE A 33 2.45 -3.26 -3.71
CA ILE A 33 3.43 -2.16 -3.66
C ILE A 33 4.85 -2.69 -3.88
N VAL A 34 5.24 -3.74 -3.13
CA VAL A 34 6.55 -4.40 -3.28
C VAL A 34 6.70 -5.02 -4.66
N ARG A 35 5.65 -5.69 -5.18
CA ARG A 35 5.67 -6.31 -6.51
C ARG A 35 5.93 -5.30 -7.64
N ARG A 36 5.45 -4.06 -7.48
CA ARG A 36 5.65 -2.96 -8.43
C ARG A 36 6.91 -2.15 -8.17
N ASN A 37 7.69 -2.51 -7.15
CA ASN A 37 8.89 -1.79 -6.72
C ASN A 37 8.59 -0.32 -6.36
N LEU A 38 7.42 -0.07 -5.75
CA LEU A 38 7.05 1.23 -5.22
C LEU A 38 7.61 1.36 -3.80
N LEU A 39 8.19 2.52 -3.48
CA LEU A 39 8.65 2.81 -2.13
C LEU A 39 7.44 2.93 -1.20
N PRO A 40 7.31 2.08 -0.16
CA PRO A 40 6.33 2.32 0.87
C PRO A 40 6.65 3.65 1.59
N PRO A 41 5.63 4.43 1.99
CA PRO A 41 5.84 5.67 2.72
C PRO A 41 6.69 5.50 3.99
N ASP A 42 6.62 4.32 4.61
CA ASP A 42 7.40 3.95 5.80
C ASP A 42 8.92 3.86 5.52
N GLU A 43 9.35 3.64 4.27
CA GLU A 43 10.77 3.58 3.86
C GLU A 43 11.30 4.92 3.32
N GLN A 44 10.46 5.94 3.15
CA GLN A 44 10.91 7.28 2.74
C GLN A 44 11.39 8.14 3.91
N ALA A 45 11.15 7.71 5.15
CA ALA A 45 11.51 8.42 6.37
C ALA A 45 12.80 7.87 7.05
N GLY A 46 13.56 7.03 6.36
CA GLY A 46 14.85 6.47 6.81
C GLY A 46 16.05 7.15 6.18
#